data_AF-A0A959ZM98-F1
#
_entry.id   AF-A0A959ZM98-F1
#
_cell.length_a   1.000
_cell.length_b   1.000
_cell.length_c   1.000
_cell.angle_alpha   90.00
_cell.angle_beta   90.00
_cell.angle_gamma   90.00
#
_symmetry.space_group_name_H-M   'P 1'
#
loop_
_entity.id
_entity.type
_entity.pdbx_description
1 polymer ?
#
loop_
_entity_poly.entity_id
_entity_poly.type
_entity_poly.pdbx_seq_one_letter_code
_entity_poly.pdbx_strand_id
1 'polypeptide(L)'
;MFARGTRSRRVAATVLPPLLFAIFVLAAWQLYTVVGNIKESTLPPPTDVARSIWENRQLLIDNAWVTIKEILIGFFFAILLGVGLAVLIRSSRTVERAIYPWLVVSQMVPIPAIAPLLIIWFGFEMQPKVIVIVLVSFFPIA
;
A
#
# COMPACT_ATOMS: atom_id res chain seq x y z
N MET A 1 -35.85 -29.64 9.58
CA MET A 1 -34.47 -30.02 9.94
C MET A 1 -33.72 -30.34 8.65
N PHE A 2 -32.55 -29.71 8.41
CA PHE A 2 -31.59 -29.95 7.31
C PHE A 2 -31.81 -29.37 5.90
N ALA A 3 -31.42 -28.10 5.73
CA ALA A 3 -31.13 -27.49 4.41
C ALA A 3 -29.77 -26.73 4.43
N ARG A 4 -28.69 -27.36 4.93
CA ARG A 4 -27.34 -26.76 5.03
C ARG A 4 -26.31 -27.26 4.00
N GLY A 5 -26.68 -28.18 3.09
CA GLY A 5 -25.73 -28.89 2.20
C GLY A 5 -25.19 -28.14 0.97
N THR A 6 -25.79 -27.03 0.56
CA THR A 6 -25.45 -26.35 -0.72
C THR A 6 -24.47 -25.19 -0.58
N ARG A 7 -24.45 -24.50 0.58
CA ARG A 7 -23.57 -23.33 0.81
C ARG A 7 -22.11 -23.74 1.02
N SER A 8 -21.87 -24.83 1.74
CA SER A 8 -20.52 -25.34 2.03
C SER A 8 -19.80 -25.85 0.77
N ARG A 9 -20.51 -26.54 -0.14
CA ARG A 9 -19.95 -26.96 -1.43
C ARG A 9 -19.61 -25.79 -2.35
N ARG A 10 -20.40 -24.71 -2.37
CA ARG A 10 -20.08 -23.49 -3.13
C ARG A 10 -18.88 -22.75 -2.57
N VAL A 11 -18.82 -22.55 -1.25
CA VAL A 11 -17.67 -21.89 -0.61
C VAL A 11 -16.39 -22.71 -0.82
N ALA A 12 -16.45 -24.03 -0.67
CA ALA A 12 -15.31 -24.90 -0.97
C ALA A 12 -14.89 -24.81 -2.45
N ALA A 13 -15.84 -24.83 -3.38
CA ALA A 13 -15.55 -24.69 -4.81
C ALA A 13 -14.96 -23.32 -5.19
N THR A 14 -15.25 -22.24 -4.44
CA THR A 14 -14.67 -20.91 -4.68
C THR A 14 -13.31 -20.72 -4.02
N VAL A 15 -13.08 -21.28 -2.83
CA VAL A 15 -11.87 -21.03 -2.02
C VAL A 15 -10.78 -22.08 -2.27
N LEU A 16 -11.14 -23.31 -2.60
CA LEU A 16 -10.19 -24.40 -2.80
C LEU A 16 -9.29 -24.17 -4.03
N PRO A 17 -9.79 -23.76 -5.22
CA PRO A 17 -8.94 -23.52 -6.37
C PRO A 17 -7.83 -22.48 -6.15
N PRO A 18 -8.08 -21.26 -5.60
CA PRO A 18 -7.03 -20.28 -5.37
C PRO A 18 -6.05 -20.72 -4.28
N LEU A 19 -6.50 -21.44 -3.24
CA LEU A 19 -5.59 -22.00 -2.23
C LEU A 19 -4.65 -23.05 -2.81
N LEU A 20 -5.17 -23.98 -3.61
CA LEU A 20 -4.35 -24.99 -4.28
C LEU A 20 -3.35 -24.34 -5.23
N PHE A 21 -3.77 -23.32 -5.97
CA PHE A 21 -2.87 -22.56 -6.82
C PHE A 21 -1.77 -21.84 -6.01
N ALA A 22 -2.13 -21.19 -4.90
CA ALA A 22 -1.15 -20.55 -4.02
C ALA A 22 -0.14 -21.56 -3.44
N ILE A 23 -0.61 -22.72 -2.97
CA ILE A 23 0.25 -23.80 -2.48
C ILE A 23 1.16 -24.32 -3.59
N PHE A 24 0.63 -24.51 -4.80
CA PHE A 24 1.41 -24.92 -5.96
C PHE A 24 2.52 -23.92 -6.27
N VAL A 25 2.23 -22.61 -6.28
CA VAL A 25 3.22 -21.55 -6.50
C VAL A 25 4.30 -21.56 -5.42
N LEU A 26 3.92 -21.68 -4.14
CA LEU A 26 4.87 -21.74 -3.03
C LEU A 26 5.74 -23.01 -3.10
N ALA A 27 5.16 -24.15 -3.44
CA ALA A 27 5.88 -25.41 -3.60
C ALA A 27 6.85 -25.34 -4.79
N ALA A 28 6.41 -24.77 -5.92
CA ALA A 28 7.25 -24.57 -7.09
C ALA A 28 8.41 -23.62 -6.78
N TRP A 29 8.16 -22.53 -6.04
CA TRP A 29 9.20 -21.59 -5.60
C TRP A 29 10.21 -22.27 -4.66
N GLN A 30 9.74 -22.99 -3.64
CA GLN A 30 10.62 -23.76 -2.74
C GLN A 30 11.46 -24.78 -3.50
N LEU A 31 10.85 -25.52 -4.42
CA LEU A 31 11.56 -26.52 -5.20
C LEU A 31 12.61 -25.87 -6.10
N TYR A 32 12.28 -24.75 -6.73
CA TYR A 32 13.18 -24.00 -7.60
C TYR A 32 14.41 -23.47 -6.84
N THR A 33 14.23 -22.91 -5.64
CA THR A 33 15.36 -22.38 -4.86
C THR A 33 16.26 -23.50 -4.33
N VAL A 34 15.68 -24.61 -3.86
CA VAL A 34 16.43 -25.74 -3.29
C VAL A 34 17.16 -26.53 -4.38
N VAL A 35 16.49 -26.89 -5.48
CA VAL A 35 17.08 -27.68 -6.58
C VAL A 35 18.05 -26.83 -7.40
N GLY A 36 17.72 -25.55 -7.62
CA GLY A 36 18.57 -24.62 -8.35
C GLY A 36 19.81 -24.15 -7.57
N ASN A 37 19.95 -24.55 -6.30
CA ASN A 37 21.01 -24.12 -5.38
C ASN A 37 21.24 -22.59 -5.43
N ILE A 38 20.14 -21.84 -5.46
CA ILE A 38 20.16 -20.39 -5.60
C ILE A 38 20.65 -19.78 -4.30
N LYS A 39 21.56 -18.82 -4.39
CA LYS A 39 22.05 -18.10 -3.21
C LYS A 39 20.86 -17.44 -2.49
N GLU A 40 20.78 -17.67 -1.17
CA GLU A 40 19.75 -17.08 -0.30
C GLU A 40 19.69 -15.55 -0.40
N SER A 41 20.82 -14.90 -0.67
CA SER A 41 20.89 -13.44 -0.88
C SER A 41 20.13 -12.95 -2.12
N THR A 42 19.86 -13.82 -3.09
CA THR A 42 19.17 -13.48 -4.34
C THR A 42 17.69 -13.85 -4.26
N LEU A 43 17.40 -15.07 -3.79
CA LEU A 43 16.03 -15.54 -3.63
C LEU A 43 15.94 -16.57 -2.50
N PRO A 44 15.60 -16.14 -1.28
CA PRO A 44 15.46 -17.05 -0.16
C PRO A 44 14.27 -18.00 -0.38
N PRO A 45 14.36 -19.27 0.05
CA PRO A 45 13.22 -20.18 0.05
C PRO A 45 12.03 -19.64 0.87
N PRO A 46 10.77 -19.93 0.46
CA PRO A 46 9.57 -19.59 1.23
C PRO A 46 9.63 -19.98 2.72
N THR A 47 10.25 -21.11 3.05
CA THR A 47 10.43 -21.57 4.44
C THR A 47 11.26 -20.60 5.28
N ASP A 48 12.30 -20.00 4.68
CA ASP A 48 13.19 -19.08 5.39
C ASP A 48 12.56 -17.70 5.50
N VAL A 49 11.75 -17.30 4.52
CA VAL A 49 10.89 -16.11 4.64
C VAL A 49 9.92 -16.27 5.81
N ALA A 50 9.24 -17.42 5.92
CA ALA A 50 8.32 -17.70 7.02
C ALA A 50 9.03 -17.71 8.38
N ARG A 51 10.23 -18.30 8.45
CA ARG A 51 11.06 -18.28 9.65
C ARG A 51 11.46 -16.85 10.03
N SER A 52 11.94 -16.06 9.08
CA SER A 52 12.36 -14.68 9.29
C SER A 52 11.19 -13.80 9.77
N ILE A 53 9.98 -14.00 9.24
CA ILE A 53 8.77 -13.31 9.73
C ILE A 53 8.51 -13.64 11.20
N TRP A 54 8.66 -14.90 11.60
CA TRP A 54 8.42 -15.33 12.97
C TRP A 54 9.51 -14.84 13.95
N GLU A 55 10.77 -14.96 13.56
CA GLU A 55 11.93 -14.53 14.35
C GLU A 55 11.94 -13.00 14.53
N ASN A 56 11.69 -12.26 13.46
CA ASN A 56 11.70 -10.79 13.45
C ASN A 56 10.32 -10.17 13.68
N ARG A 57 9.33 -10.93 14.16
CA ARG A 57 7.93 -10.48 14.28
C ARG A 57 7.78 -9.16 15.06
N GLN A 58 8.56 -8.98 16.12
CA GLN A 58 8.47 -7.77 16.95
C GLN A 58 8.96 -6.56 16.16
N LEU A 59 10.13 -6.67 15.52
CA LEU A 59 10.68 -5.63 14.65
C LEU A 59 9.75 -5.31 13.48
N LEU A 60 9.11 -6.32 12.88
CA LEU A 60 8.13 -6.12 11.81
C LEU A 60 6.89 -5.38 12.30
N ILE A 61 6.36 -5.73 13.48
CA ILE A 61 5.22 -5.04 14.10
C ILE A 61 5.59 -3.60 14.45
N ASP A 62 6.76 -3.36 15.01
CA ASP A 62 7.22 -2.02 15.38
C ASP A 62 7.34 -1.12 14.14
N ASN A 63 7.94 -1.62 13.06
CA ASN A 63 8.03 -0.90 11.79
C ASN A 63 6.66 -0.71 11.13
N ALA A 64 5.80 -1.74 11.15
CA ALA A 64 4.44 -1.63 10.63
C ALA A 64 3.64 -0.57 11.39
N TRP A 65 3.82 -0.46 12.70
CA TRP A 65 3.18 0.56 13.53
C TRP A 65 3.65 1.97 13.19
N VAL A 66 4.94 2.15 12.91
CA VAL A 66 5.48 3.42 12.40
C VAL A 66 4.82 3.78 11.07
N THR A 67 4.78 2.85 10.11
CA THR A 67 4.12 3.08 8.81
C THR A 67 2.64 3.42 8.96
N ILE A 68 1.91 2.72 9.84
CA ILE A 68 0.50 3.00 10.12
C ILE A 68 0.32 4.42 10.66
N LYS A 69 1.17 4.85 11.61
CA LYS A 69 1.12 6.22 12.13
C LYS A 69 1.37 7.26 11.04
N GLU A 70 2.39 7.06 10.22
CA GLU A 70 2.71 7.95 9.09
C GLU A 70 1.52 8.06 8.13
N ILE A 71 0.90 6.93 7.78
CA ILE A 71 -0.32 6.87 6.94
C ILE A 71 -1.47 7.62 7.60
N LEU A 72 -1.79 7.35 8.86
CA LEU A 72 -2.93 7.97 9.54
C LEU A 72 -2.77 9.48 9.64
N ILE A 73 -1.57 9.96 9.98
CA ILE A 73 -1.27 11.39 10.08
C ILE A 73 -1.37 12.05 8.70
N GLY A 74 -0.70 11.49 7.69
CA GLY A 74 -0.74 12.05 6.32
C GLY A 74 -2.13 12.03 5.72
N PHE A 75 -2.88 10.94 5.93
CA PHE A 75 -4.23 10.80 5.42
C PHE A 75 -5.21 11.75 6.11
N PHE A 76 -5.06 11.99 7.41
CA PHE A 76 -5.84 12.99 8.13
C PHE A 76 -5.67 14.39 7.51
N PHE A 77 -4.43 14.81 7.25
CA PHE A 77 -4.16 16.08 6.58
C PHE A 77 -4.66 16.09 5.13
N ALA A 78 -4.54 14.97 4.41
CA ALA A 78 -5.08 14.85 3.05
C ALA A 78 -6.60 15.04 3.00
N ILE A 79 -7.34 14.47 3.96
CA ILE A 79 -8.79 14.67 4.08
C ILE A 79 -9.11 16.13 4.34
N LEU A 80 -8.45 16.74 5.33
CA LEU A 80 -8.72 18.13 5.69
C LEU A 80 -8.50 19.08 4.51
N LEU A 81 -7.37 18.93 3.82
CA LEU A 81 -7.04 19.75 2.66
C LEU A 81 -7.94 19.43 1.47
N GLY A 82 -8.15 18.15 1.16
CA GLY A 82 -8.89 17.70 -0.02
C GLY A 82 -10.35 18.09 0.05
N VAL A 83 -11.01 17.77 1.17
CA VAL A 83 -12.41 18.17 1.40
C VAL A 83 -12.54 19.69 1.44
N GLY A 84 -11.60 20.38 2.09
CA GLY A 84 -11.58 21.85 2.11
C GLY A 84 -11.52 22.43 0.70
N LEU A 85 -10.66 21.89 -0.16
CA LEU A 85 -10.54 22.34 -1.54
C LEU A 85 -11.77 21.97 -2.39
N ALA A 86 -12.33 20.78 -2.21
CA ALA A 86 -13.56 20.36 -2.89
C ALA A 86 -14.71 21.34 -2.62
N VAL A 87 -14.89 21.74 -1.36
CA VAL A 87 -15.89 22.72 -0.95
C VAL A 87 -15.63 24.09 -1.60
N LEU A 88 -14.37 24.54 -1.64
CA LEU A 88 -13.99 25.80 -2.30
C LEU A 88 -14.26 25.79 -3.81
N ILE A 89 -13.88 24.71 -4.50
CA ILE A 89 -14.13 24.51 -5.92
C ILE A 89 -15.63 24.52 -6.20
N ARG A 90 -16.42 23.82 -5.38
CA ARG A 90 -17.88 23.75 -5.55
C ARG A 90 -18.61 25.05 -5.19
N SER A 91 -17.97 25.94 -4.43
CA SER A 91 -18.57 27.20 -3.98
C SER A 91 -18.80 28.19 -5.13
N SER A 92 -17.94 28.21 -6.15
CA SER A 92 -18.04 29.16 -7.26
C SER A 92 -17.39 28.66 -8.54
N ARG A 93 -18.07 28.89 -9.67
CA ARG A 93 -17.55 28.61 -11.01
C ARG A 93 -16.23 29.34 -11.31
N THR A 94 -15.98 30.49 -10.69
CA THR A 94 -14.72 31.23 -10.87
C THR A 94 -13.56 30.49 -10.18
N VAL A 95 -13.79 29.99 -8.96
CA VAL A 95 -12.78 29.25 -8.19
C VAL A 95 -12.48 27.91 -8.85
N GLU A 96 -13.52 27.20 -9.29
CA GLU A 96 -13.38 25.98 -10.08
C GLU A 96 -12.48 26.20 -11.30
N ARG A 97 -12.79 27.19 -12.15
CA ARG A 97 -12.00 27.48 -13.35
C ARG A 97 -10.57 27.92 -13.04
N ALA A 98 -10.34 28.58 -11.91
CA ALA A 98 -9.01 29.03 -11.51
C ALA A 98 -8.15 27.90 -10.94
N ILE A 99 -8.71 27.05 -10.08
CA ILE A 99 -7.96 26.05 -9.30
C ILE A 99 -7.85 24.72 -10.02
N TYR A 100 -8.91 24.27 -10.69
CA TYR A 100 -8.99 22.94 -11.28
C TYR A 100 -7.82 22.62 -12.24
N PRO A 101 -7.36 23.56 -13.12
CA PRO A 101 -6.20 23.29 -13.98
C PRO A 101 -4.91 23.02 -13.18
N TRP A 102 -4.64 23.80 -12.12
CA TRP A 102 -3.45 23.61 -11.27
C TRP A 102 -3.52 22.31 -10.49
N LEU A 103 -4.72 21.94 -10.04
CA LEU A 103 -4.98 20.67 -9.36
C LEU A 103 -4.60 19.50 -10.27
N VAL A 104 -4.99 19.52 -11.54
CA VAL A 104 -4.63 18.48 -12.53
C VAL A 104 -3.13 18.49 -12.85
N VAL A 105 -2.50 19.66 -13.01
CA VAL A 105 -1.04 19.75 -13.26
C VAL A 105 -0.24 19.16 -12.11
N SER A 106 -0.69 19.34 -10.86
CA SER A 106 0.01 18.79 -9.69
C SER A 106 0.20 17.27 -9.75
N GLN A 107 -0.72 16.54 -10.40
CA GLN A 107 -0.70 15.08 -10.52
C GLN A 107 0.21 14.58 -11.63
N MET A 108 0.69 15.45 -12.51
CA MET A 108 1.62 15.06 -13.57
C MET A 108 3.04 14.85 -13.04
N VAL A 109 3.35 15.35 -11.84
CA VAL A 109 4.69 15.21 -11.26
C VAL A 109 4.85 13.82 -10.64
N PRO A 110 5.77 12.98 -11.13
CA PRO A 110 5.96 11.64 -10.58
C PRO A 110 6.55 11.72 -9.18
N ILE A 111 5.91 11.05 -8.21
CA ILE A 111 6.36 10.99 -6.81
C ILE A 111 7.83 10.55 -6.70
N PRO A 112 8.32 9.54 -7.46
CA PRO A 112 9.73 9.16 -7.39
C PRO A 112 10.72 10.29 -7.72
N ALA A 113 10.31 11.31 -8.49
CA ALA A 113 11.15 12.47 -8.78
C ALA A 113 11.17 13.49 -7.64
N ILE A 114 10.08 13.62 -6.88
CA ILE A 114 9.97 14.56 -5.77
C ILE A 114 10.58 13.99 -4.48
N ALA A 115 10.50 12.66 -4.27
CA ALA A 115 10.91 12.03 -3.02
C ALA A 115 12.35 12.38 -2.57
N PRO A 116 13.37 12.38 -3.45
CA PRO A 116 14.73 12.79 -3.06
C PRO A 116 14.81 14.25 -2.62
N LEU A 117 14.05 15.16 -3.25
CA LEU A 117 14.03 16.58 -2.88
C LEU A 117 13.44 16.78 -1.49
N LEU A 118 12.35 16.07 -1.16
CA LEU A 118 11.75 16.11 0.17
C LEU A 118 12.71 15.58 1.23
N ILE A 119 13.49 14.55 0.91
CA ILE A 119 14.52 14.02 1.80
C ILE A 119 15.64 15.04 2.02
N ILE A 120 16.07 15.77 0.98
CA ILE A 120 17.08 16.81 1.11
C ILE A 120 16.60 17.96 1.99
N TRP A 121 15.32 18.34 1.90
CA TRP A 121 14.75 19.45 2.67
C TRP A 121 14.39 19.08 4.10
N PHE A 122 13.79 17.90 4.31
CA PHE A 122 13.18 17.50 5.58
C PHE A 122 13.91 16.34 6.27
N GLY A 123 14.96 15.79 5.66
CA GLY A 123 15.71 14.64 6.17
C GLY A 123 15.03 13.30 5.90
N PHE A 124 15.43 12.26 6.64
CA PHE A 124 14.90 10.88 6.49
C PHE A 124 13.78 10.54 7.50
N GLU A 125 13.24 11.57 8.15
CA GLU A 125 12.25 11.44 9.21
C GLU A 125 10.83 11.17 8.66
N MET A 126 9.85 11.22 9.56
CA MET A 126 8.43 11.07 9.22
C MET A 126 7.90 12.14 8.24
N GLN A 127 8.47 13.35 8.26
CA GLN A 127 7.95 14.51 7.53
C GLN A 127 7.87 14.28 6.00
N PRO A 128 8.94 13.88 5.29
CA PRO A 128 8.86 13.59 3.85
C PRO A 128 7.77 12.59 3.49
N LYS A 129 7.62 11.52 4.30
CA LYS A 129 6.66 10.46 4.05
C LYS A 129 5.23 10.96 4.20
N VAL A 130 4.95 11.74 5.25
CA VAL A 130 3.65 12.38 5.48
C VAL A 130 3.30 13.32 4.34
N ILE A 131 4.24 14.14 3.86
CA ILE A 131 4.01 15.05 2.73
C ILE A 131 3.66 14.27 1.46
N VAL A 132 4.38 13.18 1.18
CA VAL A 132 4.06 12.30 0.04
C VAL A 132 2.64 11.74 0.17
N ILE A 133 2.26 11.21 1.34
CA ILE A 133 0.91 10.69 1.57
C ILE A 133 -0.15 11.76 1.32
N VAL A 134 0.09 12.99 1.80
CA VAL A 134 -0.81 14.13 1.55
C VAL A 134 -0.93 14.39 0.05
N LEU A 135 0.17 14.56 -0.67
CA LEU A 135 0.15 14.89 -2.10
C LEU A 135 -0.59 13.84 -2.95
N VAL A 136 -0.41 12.56 -2.63
CA VAL A 136 -1.02 11.44 -3.36
C VAL A 136 -2.50 11.28 -3.02
N SER A 137 -2.86 11.46 -1.76
CA SER A 137 -4.23 11.20 -1.28
C SER A 137 -5.14 12.41 -1.41
N PHE A 138 -4.59 13.62 -1.39
CA PHE A 138 -5.35 14.87 -1.45
C PHE A 138 -6.19 15.00 -2.71
N PHE A 139 -5.63 14.69 -3.88
CA PHE A 139 -6.32 14.90 -5.16
C PHE A 139 -7.51 13.97 -5.37
N PRO A 140 -7.43 12.64 -5.14
CA PRO A 140 -8.61 11.78 -5.21
C PRO A 140 -9.74 12.16 -4.23
N ILE A 141 -9.43 12.93 -3.18
CA ILE A 141 -10.40 13.41 -2.19
C ILE A 141 -11.05 14.74 -2.61
N ALA A 142 -10.32 15.61 -3.30
CA ALA A 142 -10.77 16.94 -3.71
C ALA A 142 -11.70 16.90 -4.94
#